data_AF-Q4JAJ9-F1
#
_entry.id   AF-Q4JAJ9-F1
#
_cell.length_a   1.000
_cell.length_b   1.000
_cell.length_c   1.000
_cell.angle_alpha   90.00
_cell.angle_beta   90.00
_cell.angle_gamma   90.00
#
_symmetry.space_group_name_H-M   'P 1'
#
loop_
_entity.id
_entity.type
_entity.pdbx_description
1 polymer ?
#
loop_
_entity_poly.entity_id
_entity_poly.type
_entity_poly.pdbx_seq_one_letter_code
_entity_poly.pdbx_strand_id
1 'polypeptide(L)'
;MPAIEIGRICVKTRGREAGKKCVIVDIIDSNFVLVTGPKEINGVKRRRVNILHIEPTDKKVEINKGATDQEVKQAIEQSGLTDFIKEAVKPKIPVI
;
A
#
# COMPACT_ATOMS: atom_id res chain seq x y z
N MET A 1 -5.40 -16.75 4.86
CA MET A 1 -4.68 -16.21 3.67
C MET A 1 -4.86 -14.71 3.71
N PRO A 2 -3.79 -13.89 3.74
CA PRO A 2 -3.97 -12.45 3.79
C PRO A 2 -4.60 -12.00 2.46
N ALA A 3 -5.91 -11.74 2.52
CA ALA A 3 -6.71 -11.42 1.35
C ALA A 3 -6.37 -10.02 0.84
N ILE A 4 -6.33 -9.90 -0.48
CA ILE A 4 -6.17 -8.63 -1.17
C ILE A 4 -7.51 -7.92 -1.08
N GLU A 5 -7.62 -7.08 -0.06
CA GLU A 5 -8.82 -6.32 0.24
C GLU A 5 -8.54 -4.82 0.11
N ILE A 6 -9.60 -4.09 -0.22
CA ILE A 6 -9.58 -2.64 -0.19
C ILE A 6 -9.26 -2.18 1.23
N GLY A 7 -8.34 -1.23 1.35
CA GLY A 7 -7.86 -0.69 2.62
C GLY A 7 -6.73 -1.49 3.28
N ARG A 8 -6.35 -2.64 2.74
CA ARG A 8 -5.21 -3.40 3.29
C ARG A 8 -3.90 -2.67 3.02
N ILE A 9 -3.04 -2.61 4.05
CA ILE A 9 -1.67 -2.08 3.91
C ILE A 9 -0.76 -3.17 3.38
N CYS A 10 0.12 -2.78 2.47
CA CYS A 10 0.88 -3.64 1.60
C CYS A 10 2.30 -3.09 1.44
N VAL A 11 3.31 -3.93 1.45
CA VAL A 11 4.70 -3.54 1.18
C VAL A 11 5.03 -3.87 -0.27
N LYS A 12 5.60 -2.92 -1.00
CA LYS A 12 6.15 -3.22 -2.33
C LYS A 12 7.47 -3.96 -2.17
N THR A 13 7.56 -5.18 -2.68
CA THR A 13 8.78 -5.99 -2.62
C THR A 13 9.74 -5.62 -3.77
N ARG A 14 9.21 -5.18 -4.92
CA ARG A 14 9.98 -4.91 -6.14
C ARG A 14 9.62 -3.54 -6.76
N GLY A 15 10.59 -2.93 -7.45
CA GLY A 15 10.44 -1.70 -8.22
C GLY A 15 11.07 -0.45 -7.61
N ARG A 16 10.80 0.74 -8.20
CA ARG A 16 11.37 2.03 -7.75
C ARG A 16 10.99 2.43 -6.33
N GLU A 17 9.88 1.91 -5.84
CA GLU A 17 9.33 2.16 -4.51
C GLU A 17 9.44 0.91 -3.62
N ALA A 18 10.35 -0.02 -3.96
CA ALA A 18 10.58 -1.22 -3.17
C ALA A 18 10.93 -0.86 -1.72
N GLY A 19 10.34 -1.57 -0.78
CA GLY A 19 10.45 -1.32 0.65
C GLY A 19 9.45 -0.33 1.23
N LYS A 20 8.70 0.39 0.39
CA LYS A 20 7.68 1.33 0.85
C LYS A 20 6.34 0.65 1.05
N LYS A 21 5.61 1.13 2.06
CA LYS A 21 4.24 0.72 2.35
C LYS A 21 3.24 1.52 1.51
N CYS A 22 2.20 0.85 1.07
CA CYS A 22 1.10 1.36 0.26
C CYS A 22 -0.22 0.75 0.71
N VAL A 23 -1.33 1.39 0.37
CA VAL A 23 -2.70 0.96 0.69
C VAL A 23 -3.41 0.62 -0.61
N ILE A 24 -4.13 -0.50 -0.63
CA ILE A 24 -4.96 -0.88 -1.78
C ILE A 24 -6.24 -0.05 -1.76
N VAL A 25 -6.48 0.72 -2.83
CA VAL A 25 -7.68 1.57 -2.98
C VAL A 25 -8.75 0.88 -3.81
N ASP A 26 -8.31 0.12 -4.81
CA ASP A 26 -9.20 -0.56 -5.74
C ASP A 26 -8.55 -1.83 -6.30
N ILE A 27 -9.38 -2.79 -6.69
CA ILE A 27 -8.98 -4.05 -7.34
C ILE A 27 -9.47 -3.95 -8.78
N ILE A 28 -8.53 -3.87 -9.73
CA ILE A 28 -8.86 -3.67 -11.14
C ILE A 28 -9.20 -5.02 -11.78
N ASP A 29 -8.36 -6.02 -11.54
CA ASP A 29 -8.53 -7.38 -12.03
C ASP A 29 -7.86 -8.38 -11.08
N SER A 30 -7.81 -9.66 -11.46
CA SER A 30 -7.23 -10.73 -10.64
C SER A 30 -5.72 -10.62 -10.42
N ASN A 31 -5.00 -9.79 -11.19
CA ASN A 31 -3.54 -9.64 -11.16
C ASN A 31 -3.08 -8.22 -10.77
N PHE A 32 -3.93 -7.21 -10.93
CA PHE A 32 -3.60 -5.80 -10.79
C PHE A 32 -4.51 -5.11 -9.78
N VAL A 33 -3.86 -4.39 -8.87
CA VAL A 33 -4.50 -3.54 -7.87
C VAL A 33 -4.08 -2.10 -8.06
N LEU A 34 -4.97 -1.19 -7.71
CA LEU A 34 -4.69 0.23 -7.60
C LEU A 34 -4.24 0.51 -6.17
N VAL A 35 -2.97 0.91 -6.03
CA VAL A 35 -2.42 1.29 -4.73
C VAL A 35 -2.18 2.78 -4.67
N THR A 36 -2.35 3.36 -3.49
CA THR A 36 -1.86 4.70 -3.17
C THR A 36 -1.02 4.64 -1.92
N GLY A 37 -0.05 5.53 -1.83
CA GLY A 37 0.49 5.94 -0.54
C GLY A 37 0.41 7.45 -0.54
N PRO A 38 0.02 8.11 0.56
CA PRO A 38 -0.01 9.57 0.58
C PRO A 38 1.37 10.08 0.16
N LYS A 39 1.41 10.83 -0.96
CA LYS A 39 2.66 11.31 -1.57
C LYS A 39 3.50 12.12 -0.59
N GLU A 40 2.82 12.82 0.32
CA GLU A 40 3.41 13.62 1.39
C GLU A 40 4.07 12.79 2.50
N ILE A 41 3.62 11.54 2.69
CA ILE A 41 4.09 10.69 3.79
C ILE A 41 5.19 9.75 3.30
N ASN A 42 4.95 9.05 2.18
CA ASN A 42 5.86 8.00 1.66
C ASN A 42 6.45 8.29 0.29
N GLY A 43 5.92 9.27 -0.44
CA GLY A 43 6.29 9.53 -1.83
C GLY A 43 5.86 8.43 -2.83
N VAL A 44 5.03 7.47 -2.41
CA VAL A 44 4.40 6.49 -3.31
C VAL A 44 3.33 7.22 -4.12
N LYS A 45 3.33 7.06 -5.44
CA LYS A 45 2.26 7.64 -6.27
C LYS A 45 1.12 6.64 -6.45
N ARG A 46 -0.11 7.15 -6.61
CA ARG A 46 -1.25 6.33 -7.01
C ARG A 46 -0.95 5.65 -8.35
N ARG A 47 -0.83 4.33 -8.34
CA ARG A 47 -0.38 3.52 -9.49
C ARG A 47 -1.04 2.16 -9.50
N ARG A 48 -1.23 1.62 -10.70
CA ARG A 48 -1.54 0.21 -10.90
C ARG A 48 -0.30 -0.62 -10.62
N VAL A 49 -0.42 -1.63 -9.77
CA VAL A 49 0.66 -2.53 -9.38
C VAL A 49 0.20 -3.97 -9.48
N ASN A 50 1.09 -4.85 -9.91
CA ASN A 50 0.83 -6.28 -9.94
C ASN A 50 0.88 -6.83 -8.51
N ILE A 51 -0.10 -7.68 -8.18
CA ILE A 51 -0.22 -8.40 -6.91
C ILE A 51 1.07 -9.15 -6.55
N LEU A 52 1.79 -9.72 -7.52
CA LEU A 52 3.05 -10.44 -7.29
C LEU A 52 4.19 -9.56 -6.72
N HIS A 53 4.08 -8.23 -6.85
CA HIS A 53 5.09 -7.28 -6.36
C HIS A 53 4.71 -6.67 -5.01
N ILE A 54 3.63 -7.14 -4.41
CA ILE A 54 3.07 -6.62 -3.18
C ILE A 54 2.96 -7.75 -2.17
N GLU A 55 3.34 -7.47 -0.93
CA GLU A 55 3.13 -8.35 0.20
C GLU A 55 2.13 -7.69 1.16
N PRO A 56 0.95 -8.29 1.39
CA PRO A 56 -0.02 -7.75 2.33
C PRO A 56 0.49 -7.86 3.77
N THR A 57 0.32 -6.80 4.55
CA THR A 57 0.64 -6.77 5.99
C THR A 57 -0.57 -7.13 6.84
N ASP A 58 -0.41 -7.21 8.15
CA ASP A 58 -1.50 -7.50 9.09
C ASP A 58 -2.50 -6.34 9.28
N LYS A 59 -2.12 -5.15 8.85
CA LYS A 59 -2.86 -3.91 9.11
C LYS A 59 -3.84 -3.57 7.98
N LYS A 60 -5.01 -3.10 8.38
CA LYS A 60 -6.09 -2.64 7.50
C LYS A 60 -6.50 -1.23 7.92
N VAL A 61 -6.79 -0.41 6.93
CA VAL A 61 -7.39 0.91 7.06
C VAL A 61 -8.79 0.81 6.47
N GLU A 62 -9.77 1.42 7.12
CA GLU A 62 -11.13 1.47 6.60
C GLU A 62 -11.22 2.59 5.57
N ILE A 63 -11.33 2.22 4.29
CA ILE A 63 -11.54 3.15 3.18
C ILE A 63 -12.57 2.60 2.21
N ASN A 64 -13.29 3.50 1.55
CA ASN A 64 -14.24 3.14 0.50
C ASN A 64 -13.51 2.79 -0.81
N LYS A 65 -14.17 1.98 -1.64
CA LYS A 65 -13.67 1.64 -2.99
C LYS A 65 -13.47 2.93 -3.80
N GLY A 66 -12.26 3.13 -4.30
CA GLY A 66 -11.95 4.30 -5.14
C GLY A 66 -11.68 5.59 -4.38
N ALA A 67 -11.48 5.53 -3.06
CA ALA A 67 -11.18 6.70 -2.22
C ALA A 67 -10.12 7.65 -2.83
N THR A 68 -10.31 8.94 -2.56
CA THR A 68 -9.36 9.98 -2.99
C THR A 68 -8.11 9.97 -2.11
N ASP A 69 -7.01 10.55 -2.60
CA ASP A 69 -5.77 10.61 -1.81
C ASP A 69 -5.93 11.38 -0.49
N GLN A 70 -6.90 12.29 -0.41
CA GLN A 70 -7.26 13.02 0.81
C GLN A 70 -7.93 12.12 1.85
N GLU A 71 -8.93 11.34 1.44
CA GLU A 71 -9.63 10.39 2.31
C GLU A 71 -8.68 9.32 2.84
N VAL A 72 -7.79 8.80 1.98
CA VAL A 72 -6.80 7.82 2.40
C VAL A 72 -5.83 8.41 3.41
N LYS A 73 -5.41 9.67 3.23
CA LYS A 73 -4.56 10.37 4.21
C LYS A 73 -5.27 10.51 5.57
N GLN A 74 -6.53 10.95 5.57
CA GLN A 74 -7.32 11.07 6.79
C GLN A 74 -7.51 9.72 7.50
N ALA A 75 -7.83 8.66 6.76
CA ALA A 75 -8.01 7.33 7.32
C ALA A 75 -6.70 6.75 7.91
N ILE A 76 -5.55 7.08 7.30
CA ILE A 76 -4.23 6.72 7.83
C ILE A 76 -3.92 7.47 9.13
N GLU A 77 -4.25 8.77 9.19
CA GLU A 77 -4.06 9.59 10.40
C GLU A 77 -4.98 9.12 11.53
N GLN A 78 -6.25 8.82 11.23
CA GLN A 78 -7.22 8.30 12.20
C GLN A 78 -6.83 6.94 12.76
N SER A 79 -6.23 6.06 11.94
CA SER A 79 -5.75 4.75 12.39
C SER A 79 -4.44 4.81 13.17
N GLY A 80 -3.80 5.99 13.30
CA GLY A 80 -2.50 6.14 13.97
C GLY A 80 -1.37 5.38 13.26
N LEU A 81 -1.55 5.04 11.98
CA LEU A 81 -0.61 4.22 11.21
C LEU A 81 0.40 5.06 10.43
N THR A 82 0.46 6.37 10.67
CA THR A 82 1.38 7.31 10.03
C THR A 82 2.83 6.89 10.18
N ASP A 83 3.26 6.52 11.39
CA ASP A 83 4.65 6.12 11.65
C ASP A 83 4.97 4.78 11.00
N PHE A 84 4.00 3.85 11.06
CA PHE A 84 4.15 2.57 10.42
C PHE A 84 4.29 2.73 8.91
N ILE A 85 3.51 3.61 8.27
CA ILE A 85 3.57 3.82 6.84
C ILE A 85 4.88 4.51 6.44
N LYS A 86 5.35 5.51 7.20
CA LYS A 86 6.64 6.21 6.97
C LYS A 86 7.84 5.29 6.99
N GLU A 87 7.82 4.25 7.81
CA GLU A 87 8.93 3.33 7.95
C GLU A 87 9.18 2.54 6.66
N ALA A 88 10.32 2.83 6.02
CA ALA A 88 10.82 2.08 4.88
C ALA A 88 11.41 0.75 5.37
N VAL A 89 10.82 -0.35 4.92
CA VAL A 89 11.37 -1.68 5.17
C VAL A 89 12.43 -1.94 4.11
N LYS A 90 13.63 -2.39 4.46
CA LYS A 90 14.59 -2.86 3.46
C LYS A 90 14.08 -4.21 2.94
N PRO A 91 13.61 -4.34 1.68
CA PRO A 91 13.23 -5.64 1.17
C PRO A 91 14.51 -6.48 1.13
N LYS A 92 14.51 -7.64 1.81
CA LYS A 92 15.56 -8.64 1.63
C LYS A 92 15.39 -9.19 0.22
N ILE A 93 16.06 -8.56 -0.75
CA ILE A 93 16.16 -9.13 -2.09
C ILE A 93 17.05 -10.37 -1.93
N PRO A 94 16.56 -11.60 -2.21
CA PRO A 94 17.47 -12.72 -2.33
C PRO A 94 18.35 -12.41 -3.55
N VAL A 95 19.61 -12.10 -3.30
CA VAL A 95 20.64 -12.16 -4.34
C VAL A 95 20.77 -13.66 -4.65
N ILE A 96 20.28 -14.06 -5.82
CA ILE A 96 20.67 -15.34 -6.43
C ILE A 96 22.12 -15.21 -6.87
#